data_AF-A0A6N7PN97-F1
#
_entry.id   AF-A0A6N7PN97-F1
#
_cell.length_a   1.000
_cell.length_b   1.000
_cell.length_c   1.000
_cell.angle_alpha   90.00
_cell.angle_beta   90.00
_cell.angle_gamma   90.00
#
_symmetry.space_group_name_H-M   'P 1'
#
loop_
_entity.id
_entity.type
_entity.pdbx_description
1 polymer ?
#
loop_
_entity_poly.entity_id
_entity_poly.type
_entity_poly.pdbx_seq_one_letter_code
_entity_poly.pdbx_strand_id
1 'polypeptide(L)'
;MSRTSLAILLAAVTISAGCGSATPVYPPRPPATPGEPVADPVPSRVVVHATITGSALQRELENAVPRTGEGTFPMLGNERKYTWTRGPIAVRFDRGRIALDLHVDANADLPVSSLDIPLDFTILAEPVVTSEYAAKLQSIEVNVKSEDRVVKAADAAADVLGKVKSAVRGKLEEFSYDLYPTLAEAHGRLAQPIELPLGDASGCAALEVVSVEAGPTVLAGGFEKDLALVVAPSVTIPCQPPNPGAKLPPLANVATLQPGPFSVTVPIVAKYDELAKAMGLVFTDGKFFFSKEHPKLYMEKPEIYAAKDQLVLKLHIAGHVDNPVSMDLDGDLFMTGHPTVVDNELRIPDLEPTIETKSFLFALKASMDADKIRDQARDALKLDIGERLKAVRDKLSSDISFASGQGCMKAQVHKIEVSSVHVHGTYMRVYVTTNASASVYMPCP
;
A
#
# COMPACT_ATOMS: atom_id res chain seq x y z
N MET A 1 59.93 -14.81 -80.09
CA MET A 1 58.70 -15.20 -79.37
C MET A 1 58.90 -14.87 -77.91
N SER A 2 58.09 -13.95 -77.39
CA SER A 2 58.46 -13.03 -76.31
C SER A 2 58.05 -13.53 -74.92
N ARG A 3 58.93 -13.34 -73.93
CA ARG A 3 58.71 -13.57 -72.49
C ARG A 3 57.67 -12.63 -71.86
N THR A 4 57.08 -11.70 -72.63
CA THR A 4 56.07 -10.74 -72.16
C THR A 4 54.63 -11.26 -72.21
N SER A 5 54.35 -12.43 -72.81
CA SER A 5 52.98 -12.94 -72.95
C SER A 5 52.52 -13.88 -71.81
N LEU A 6 53.43 -14.34 -70.95
CA LEU A 6 53.07 -15.25 -69.84
C LEU A 6 52.75 -14.49 -68.53
N ALA A 7 53.21 -13.26 -68.37
CA ALA A 7 52.98 -12.44 -67.17
C ALA A 7 51.56 -11.82 -67.11
N ILE A 8 50.87 -11.70 -68.24
CA ILE A 8 49.54 -11.09 -68.31
C ILE A 8 48.43 -12.09 -67.94
N LEU A 9 48.67 -13.40 -68.06
CA LEU A 9 47.68 -14.42 -67.66
C LEU A 9 47.70 -14.78 -66.16
N LEU A 10 48.80 -14.54 -65.45
CA LEU A 10 48.86 -14.74 -63.98
C LEU A 10 48.39 -13.52 -63.17
N ALA A 11 48.33 -12.33 -63.77
CA ALA A 11 47.82 -11.12 -63.11
C ALA A 11 46.30 -10.92 -63.27
N ALA A 12 45.63 -11.71 -64.13
CA ALA A 12 44.19 -11.64 -64.37
C ALA A 12 43.37 -12.68 -63.59
N VAL A 13 44.01 -13.58 -62.83
CA VAL A 13 43.33 -14.64 -62.03
C VAL A 13 43.38 -14.37 -60.51
N THR A 14 44.09 -13.33 -60.06
CA THR A 14 44.13 -12.94 -58.63
C THR A 14 43.13 -11.85 -58.23
N ILE A 15 42.27 -11.38 -59.15
CA ILE A 15 41.24 -10.36 -58.84
C ILE A 15 39.82 -10.98 -58.67
N SER A 16 39.64 -12.28 -58.93
CA SER A 16 38.34 -12.97 -58.81
C SER A 16 38.23 -13.94 -57.61
N ALA A 17 39.18 -13.93 -56.69
CA ALA A 17 39.08 -14.56 -55.37
C ALA A 17 38.85 -13.52 -54.26
N GLY A 18 37.93 -12.59 -54.49
CA GLY A 18 37.29 -11.86 -53.41
C GLY A 18 36.32 -12.80 -52.70
N CYS A 19 36.83 -13.70 -51.87
CA CYS A 19 36.01 -14.29 -50.81
C CYS A 19 35.44 -13.11 -50.03
N GLY A 20 34.11 -12.95 -50.04
CA GLY A 20 33.40 -11.98 -49.23
C GLY A 20 33.62 -12.30 -47.76
N SER A 21 34.76 -11.88 -47.21
CA SER A 21 35.00 -11.91 -45.78
C SER A 21 34.12 -10.83 -45.16
N ALA A 22 33.02 -11.27 -44.55
CA ALA A 22 32.21 -10.48 -43.65
C ALA A 22 33.14 -9.70 -42.71
N THR A 23 33.13 -8.38 -42.81
CA THR A 23 33.76 -7.53 -41.80
C THR A 23 32.74 -7.43 -40.68
N PRO A 24 33.00 -7.98 -39.48
CA PRO A 24 32.08 -7.83 -38.38
C PRO A 24 31.95 -6.33 -38.07
N VAL A 25 30.72 -5.84 -38.02
CA VAL A 25 30.42 -4.43 -37.81
C VAL A 25 29.91 -4.26 -36.39
N TYR A 26 30.76 -3.70 -35.54
CA TYR A 26 30.42 -3.33 -34.17
C TYR A 26 30.24 -1.80 -34.14
N PRO A 27 29.02 -1.28 -34.34
CA PRO A 27 28.76 0.14 -34.15
C PRO A 27 29.21 0.58 -32.74
N PRO A 28 29.69 1.83 -32.58
CA PRO A 28 30.12 2.33 -31.28
C PRO A 28 28.95 2.27 -30.29
N ARG A 29 29.23 1.72 -29.10
CA ARG A 29 28.27 1.64 -28.01
C ARG A 29 27.84 3.06 -27.60
N PRO A 30 26.53 3.38 -27.58
CA PRO A 30 26.03 4.60 -26.97
C PRO A 30 26.57 4.79 -25.54
N PRO A 31 26.99 6.01 -25.15
CA PRO A 31 27.57 6.24 -23.83
C PRO A 31 26.51 6.01 -22.75
N ALA A 32 26.80 5.09 -21.82
CA ALA A 32 25.97 4.88 -20.64
C ALA A 32 26.03 6.13 -19.77
N THR A 33 24.97 6.92 -19.81
CA THR A 33 24.86 8.19 -19.08
C THR A 33 23.70 8.04 -18.11
N PRO A 34 23.87 8.30 -16.80
CA PRO A 34 22.75 8.26 -15.87
C PRO A 34 21.65 9.25 -16.26
N GLY A 35 20.39 8.81 -16.15
CA GLY A 35 19.24 9.70 -16.19
C GLY A 35 19.18 10.62 -14.97
N GLU A 36 18.34 11.65 -15.03
CA GLU A 36 18.14 12.57 -13.91
C GLU A 36 17.55 11.85 -12.67
N PRO A 37 17.98 12.22 -11.46
CA PRO A 37 17.42 11.63 -10.24
C PRO A 37 15.96 12.07 -10.06
N VAL A 38 15.06 11.10 -10.00
CA VAL A 38 13.65 11.30 -9.67
C VAL A 38 13.46 11.13 -8.17
N ALA A 39 12.75 12.07 -7.54
CA ALA A 39 12.45 12.00 -6.11
C ALA A 39 11.57 10.79 -5.77
N ASP A 40 11.73 10.27 -4.56
CA ASP A 40 10.83 9.24 -4.03
C ASP A 40 9.40 9.82 -3.88
N PRO A 41 8.36 8.98 -4.01
CA PRO A 41 7.00 9.48 -3.92
C PRO A 41 6.75 9.95 -2.49
N VAL A 42 5.94 11.01 -2.36
CA VAL A 42 5.53 11.48 -1.04
C VAL A 42 4.77 10.37 -0.29
N PRO A 43 4.90 10.29 1.05
CA PRO A 43 4.12 9.35 1.84
C PRO A 43 2.62 9.47 1.55
N SER A 44 1.97 8.33 1.43
CA SER A 44 0.55 8.23 1.08
C SER A 44 -0.30 8.21 2.35
N ARG A 45 -1.46 8.85 2.34
CA ARG A 45 -2.42 8.78 3.47
C ARG A 45 -3.45 7.70 3.21
N VAL A 46 -3.45 6.65 4.02
CA VAL A 46 -4.45 5.59 4.03
C VAL A 46 -5.52 5.95 5.04
N VAL A 47 -6.69 6.38 4.57
CA VAL A 47 -7.79 6.82 5.43
C VAL A 47 -8.78 5.68 5.65
N VAL A 48 -9.13 5.45 6.91
CA VAL A 48 -10.12 4.46 7.36
C VAL A 48 -11.24 5.20 8.08
N HIS A 49 -12.46 5.07 7.56
CA HIS A 49 -13.65 5.61 8.21
C HIS A 49 -14.22 4.59 9.20
N ALA A 50 -14.32 4.94 10.48
CA ALA A 50 -14.89 4.08 11.51
C ALA A 50 -16.26 4.58 11.94
N THR A 51 -17.26 3.69 11.95
CA THR A 51 -18.64 3.96 12.38
C THR A 51 -19.06 2.95 13.45
N ILE A 52 -19.47 3.45 14.61
CA ILE A 52 -20.05 2.67 15.72
C ILE A 52 -21.47 3.20 15.96
N THR A 53 -22.49 2.37 15.74
CA THR A 53 -23.88 2.82 15.93
C THR A 53 -24.20 3.02 17.41
N GLY A 54 -25.16 3.89 17.73
CA GLY A 54 -25.65 4.07 19.10
C GLY A 54 -26.16 2.78 19.72
N SER A 55 -26.81 1.91 18.94
CA SER A 55 -27.32 0.62 19.40
C SER A 55 -26.21 -0.38 19.74
N ALA A 56 -25.12 -0.41 18.98
CA ALA A 56 -23.97 -1.22 19.32
C ALA A 56 -23.28 -0.71 20.58
N LEU A 57 -23.06 0.62 20.67
CA LEU A 57 -22.48 1.23 21.87
C LEU A 57 -23.32 0.94 23.11
N GLN A 58 -24.64 1.06 23.02
CA GLN A 58 -25.56 0.72 24.10
C GLN A 58 -25.45 -0.75 24.53
N ARG A 59 -25.40 -1.67 23.56
CA ARG A 59 -25.26 -3.10 23.84
C ARG A 59 -23.93 -3.42 24.52
N GLU A 60 -22.83 -2.84 24.04
CA GLU A 60 -21.51 -3.06 24.65
C GLU A 60 -21.45 -2.46 26.07
N LEU A 61 -22.05 -1.28 26.30
CA LEU A 61 -22.17 -0.71 27.64
C LEU A 61 -23.02 -1.57 28.57
N GLU A 62 -24.12 -2.14 28.08
CA GLU A 62 -24.96 -3.06 28.83
C GLU A 62 -24.22 -4.32 29.29
N ASN A 63 -23.32 -4.82 28.45
CA ASN A 63 -22.51 -6.01 28.74
C ASN A 63 -21.34 -5.68 29.68
N ALA A 64 -20.72 -4.50 29.50
CA ALA A 64 -19.51 -4.12 30.23
C ALA A 64 -19.81 -3.59 31.64
N VAL A 65 -20.92 -2.86 31.82
CA VAL A 65 -21.28 -2.27 33.11
C VAL A 65 -22.08 -3.29 33.95
N PRO A 66 -21.63 -3.66 35.16
CA PRO A 66 -22.35 -4.60 36.01
C PRO A 66 -23.80 -4.16 36.25
N ARG A 67 -24.73 -5.11 36.27
CA ARG A 67 -26.15 -4.83 36.55
C ARG A 67 -26.45 -4.66 38.03
N THR A 68 -25.61 -5.24 38.88
CA THR A 68 -25.75 -5.21 40.33
C THR A 68 -24.40 -4.98 40.97
N GLY A 69 -24.40 -4.48 42.19
CA GLY A 69 -23.21 -4.41 43.02
C GLY A 69 -23.54 -4.21 44.48
N GLU A 70 -22.51 -4.27 45.31
CA GLU A 70 -22.61 -4.12 46.75
C GLU A 70 -21.35 -3.43 47.29
N GLY A 71 -21.45 -2.92 48.51
CA GLY A 71 -20.32 -2.32 49.20
C GLY A 71 -20.66 -1.99 50.65
N THR A 72 -19.77 -1.24 51.31
CA THR A 72 -20.00 -0.75 52.66
C THR A 72 -19.73 0.74 52.80
N PHE A 73 -20.33 1.36 53.81
CA PHE A 73 -20.08 2.73 54.19
C PHE A 73 -20.04 2.89 55.71
N PRO A 74 -19.18 3.77 56.25
CA PRO A 74 -19.11 4.01 57.68
C PRO A 74 -20.31 4.83 58.16
N MET A 75 -21.01 4.35 59.19
CA MET A 75 -22.08 5.08 59.85
C MET A 75 -22.15 4.73 61.34
N LEU A 76 -22.09 5.74 62.21
CA LEU A 76 -22.14 5.60 63.67
C LEU A 76 -21.11 4.59 64.22
N GLY A 77 -19.89 4.63 63.70
CA GLY A 77 -18.77 3.79 64.16
C GLY A 77 -18.80 2.34 63.67
N ASN A 78 -19.74 1.96 62.80
CA ASN A 78 -19.79 0.63 62.17
C ASN A 78 -19.85 0.74 60.64
N GLU A 79 -19.35 -0.27 59.93
CA GLU A 79 -19.55 -0.42 58.49
C GLU A 79 -20.95 -0.95 58.22
N ARG A 80 -21.70 -0.24 57.38
CA ARG A 80 -23.05 -0.61 56.92
C ARG A 80 -22.99 -1.06 55.49
N LYS A 81 -23.79 -2.06 55.13
CA LYS A 81 -23.83 -2.58 53.78
C LYS A 81 -24.79 -1.77 52.93
N TYR A 82 -24.49 -1.71 51.64
CA TYR A 82 -25.45 -1.30 50.63
C TYR A 82 -25.38 -2.26 49.45
N THR A 83 -26.51 -2.41 48.77
CA THR A 83 -26.61 -3.10 47.49
C THR A 83 -27.23 -2.16 46.49
N TRP A 84 -27.00 -2.40 45.21
CA TRP A 84 -27.65 -1.65 44.15
C TRP A 84 -27.89 -2.52 42.93
N THR A 85 -28.92 -2.15 42.20
CA THR A 85 -29.34 -2.74 40.93
C THR A 85 -29.60 -1.62 39.95
N ARG A 86 -29.00 -1.67 38.74
CA ARG A 86 -29.29 -0.70 37.68
C ARG A 86 -30.33 -1.25 36.70
N GLY A 87 -31.15 -0.34 36.19
CA GLY A 87 -31.94 -0.56 34.99
C GLY A 87 -31.11 -0.51 33.70
N PRO A 88 -31.78 -0.55 32.54
CA PRO A 88 -31.14 -0.38 31.25
C PRO A 88 -30.49 1.01 31.10
N ILE A 89 -29.36 1.05 30.41
CA ILE A 89 -28.63 2.25 30.00
C ILE A 89 -29.21 2.70 28.66
N ALA A 90 -29.71 3.92 28.59
CA ALA A 90 -30.08 4.57 27.34
C ALA A 90 -28.89 5.42 26.85
N VAL A 91 -28.48 5.21 25.60
CA VAL A 91 -27.42 5.99 24.95
C VAL A 91 -28.05 6.98 23.98
N ARG A 92 -27.69 8.25 24.12
CA ARG A 92 -28.09 9.34 23.22
C ARG A 92 -26.87 10.17 22.84
N PHE A 93 -27.00 10.98 21.80
CA PHE A 93 -25.96 11.90 21.35
C PHE A 93 -26.52 13.32 21.41
N ASP A 94 -25.89 14.22 22.17
CA ASP A 94 -26.30 15.61 22.35
C ASP A 94 -25.13 16.56 22.08
N ARG A 95 -25.21 17.34 21.00
CA ARG A 95 -24.27 18.44 20.67
C ARG A 95 -22.80 18.05 20.84
N GLY A 96 -22.38 16.93 20.25
CA GLY A 96 -20.98 16.47 20.32
C GLY A 96 -20.60 15.78 21.64
N ARG A 97 -21.57 15.37 22.45
CA ARG A 97 -21.35 14.54 23.65
C ARG A 97 -22.18 13.27 23.60
N ILE A 98 -21.66 12.22 24.22
CA ILE A 98 -22.42 11.02 24.54
C ILE A 98 -23.21 11.31 25.81
N ALA A 99 -24.51 11.03 25.78
CA ALA A 99 -25.41 11.11 26.90
C ALA A 99 -25.82 9.70 27.33
N LEU A 100 -25.60 9.35 28.59
CA LEU A 100 -26.02 8.10 29.20
C LEU A 100 -27.09 8.40 30.24
N ASP A 101 -28.26 7.79 30.09
CA ASP A 101 -29.29 7.82 31.13
C ASP A 101 -29.48 6.42 31.71
N LEU A 102 -29.52 6.31 33.04
CA LEU A 102 -29.82 5.05 33.71
C LEU A 102 -30.50 5.28 35.06
N HIS A 103 -31.38 4.36 35.41
CA HIS A 103 -31.99 4.28 36.74
C HIS A 103 -31.21 3.31 37.61
N VAL A 104 -31.00 3.63 38.88
CA VAL A 104 -30.33 2.77 39.87
C VAL A 104 -31.17 2.74 41.13
N ASP A 105 -31.60 1.55 41.52
CA ASP A 105 -32.21 1.28 42.81
C ASP A 105 -31.10 0.84 43.77
N ALA A 106 -30.80 1.66 44.77
CA ALA A 106 -29.87 1.30 45.84
C ALA A 106 -30.63 1.01 47.13
N ASN A 107 -30.18 0.01 47.88
CA ASN A 107 -30.68 -0.29 49.22
C ASN A 107 -29.54 -0.15 50.21
N ALA A 108 -29.73 0.64 51.27
CA ALA A 108 -28.74 0.86 52.31
C ALA A 108 -29.24 0.36 53.67
N ASP A 109 -28.42 -0.41 54.38
CA ASP A 109 -28.70 -0.86 55.73
C ASP A 109 -28.48 0.28 56.74
N LEU A 110 -29.56 0.75 57.34
CA LEU A 110 -29.52 1.74 58.43
C LEU A 110 -29.59 1.03 59.80
N PRO A 111 -29.24 1.71 60.91
CA PRO A 111 -29.21 1.10 62.24
C PRO A 111 -30.53 0.46 62.71
N VAL A 112 -31.66 0.88 62.15
CA VAL A 112 -33.01 0.46 62.59
C VAL A 112 -33.92 0.02 61.44
N SER A 113 -33.48 0.15 60.18
CA SER A 113 -34.26 -0.18 58.98
C SER A 113 -33.35 -0.31 57.76
N SER A 114 -33.90 -0.72 56.60
CA SER A 114 -33.28 -0.46 55.31
C SER A 114 -33.86 0.81 54.69
N LEU A 115 -33.12 1.43 53.77
CA LEU A 115 -33.56 2.58 52.99
C LEU A 115 -33.40 2.29 51.51
N ASP A 116 -34.50 2.36 50.76
CA ASP A 116 -34.50 2.33 49.31
C ASP A 116 -34.23 3.73 48.77
N ILE A 117 -33.28 3.83 47.84
CA ILE A 117 -32.75 5.06 47.28
C ILE A 117 -32.81 4.93 45.75
N PRO A 118 -33.94 5.31 45.12
CA PRO A 118 -34.03 5.35 43.66
C PRO A 118 -33.26 6.56 43.13
N LEU A 119 -32.36 6.33 42.17
CA LEU A 119 -31.47 7.33 41.61
C LEU A 119 -31.55 7.34 40.08
N ASP A 120 -31.84 8.50 39.51
CA ASP A 120 -31.77 8.74 38.07
C ASP A 120 -30.47 9.46 37.72
N PHE A 121 -29.63 8.80 36.92
CA PHE A 121 -28.38 9.34 36.43
C PHE A 121 -28.55 9.84 35.00
N THR A 122 -28.04 11.05 34.74
CA THR A 122 -27.75 11.54 33.39
C THR A 122 -26.28 11.94 33.35
N ILE A 123 -25.50 11.29 32.49
CA ILE A 123 -24.06 11.51 32.31
C ILE A 123 -23.83 12.03 30.89
N LEU A 124 -23.17 13.17 30.75
CA LEU A 124 -22.74 13.73 29.48
C LEU A 124 -21.21 13.74 29.45
N ALA A 125 -20.60 13.23 28.38
CA ALA A 125 -19.16 13.23 28.22
C ALA A 125 -18.75 13.28 26.75
N GLU A 126 -17.61 13.89 26.47
CA GLU A 126 -16.97 13.92 25.16
C GLU A 126 -15.85 12.88 25.11
N PRO A 127 -15.91 11.88 24.21
CA PRO A 127 -14.83 10.91 24.06
C PRO A 127 -13.65 11.54 23.29
N VAL A 128 -12.45 11.43 23.84
CA VAL A 128 -11.22 11.91 23.19
C VAL A 128 -10.15 10.83 23.17
N VAL A 129 -9.24 10.90 22.19
CA VAL A 129 -8.06 10.05 22.12
C VAL A 129 -6.81 10.93 22.18
N THR A 130 -5.93 10.66 23.15
CA THR A 130 -4.68 11.40 23.32
C THR A 130 -3.60 10.94 22.35
N SER A 131 -2.49 11.69 22.25
CA SER A 131 -1.32 11.32 21.44
C SER A 131 -0.64 10.02 21.87
N GLU A 132 -0.89 9.61 23.12
CA GLU A 132 -0.40 8.36 23.72
C GLU A 132 -1.38 7.21 23.55
N TYR A 133 -2.39 7.36 22.68
CA TYR A 133 -3.43 6.36 22.43
C TYR A 133 -4.31 6.05 23.65
N ALA A 134 -4.40 6.96 24.62
CA ALA A 134 -5.35 6.82 25.72
C ALA A 134 -6.72 7.38 25.30
N ALA A 135 -7.74 6.52 25.31
CA ALA A 135 -9.13 6.96 25.25
C ALA A 135 -9.56 7.50 26.62
N LYS A 136 -10.03 8.73 26.65
CA LYS A 136 -10.47 9.44 27.87
C LYS A 136 -11.81 10.11 27.63
N LEU A 137 -12.45 10.51 28.73
CA LEU A 137 -13.65 11.32 28.73
C LEU A 137 -13.29 12.75 29.12
N GLN A 138 -13.80 13.72 28.37
CA GLN A 138 -13.68 15.15 28.65
C GLN A 138 -15.05 15.80 28.79
N SER A 139 -15.09 17.03 29.27
CA SER A 139 -16.33 17.81 29.40
C SER A 139 -17.43 17.07 30.17
N ILE A 140 -17.01 16.32 31.21
CA ILE A 140 -17.88 15.42 31.97
C ILE A 140 -18.87 16.22 32.82
N GLU A 141 -20.15 15.89 32.66
CA GLU A 141 -21.25 16.44 33.43
C GLU A 141 -22.10 15.29 33.94
N VAL A 142 -22.19 15.16 35.26
CA VAL A 142 -23.01 14.14 35.93
C VAL A 142 -24.16 14.86 36.63
N ASN A 143 -25.37 14.39 36.38
CA ASN A 143 -26.57 14.80 37.08
C ASN A 143 -27.20 13.58 37.75
N VAL A 144 -27.52 13.71 39.03
CA VAL A 144 -28.14 12.65 39.83
C VAL A 144 -29.40 13.24 40.45
N LYS A 145 -30.53 12.60 40.23
CA LYS A 145 -31.82 13.00 40.79
C LYS A 145 -32.47 11.82 41.50
N SER A 146 -33.37 12.14 42.42
CA SER A 146 -34.28 11.17 43.02
C SER A 146 -35.64 11.83 43.16
N GLU A 147 -36.72 11.10 42.88
CA GLU A 147 -38.08 11.59 43.13
C GLU A 147 -38.52 11.36 44.58
N ASP A 148 -37.84 10.47 45.30
CA ASP A 148 -38.19 10.07 46.66
C ASP A 148 -38.07 11.20 47.67
N ARG A 149 -39.05 11.31 48.57
CA ARG A 149 -39.14 12.41 49.54
C ARG A 149 -38.08 12.31 50.64
N VAL A 150 -37.75 11.09 51.07
CA VAL A 150 -36.74 10.84 52.10
C VAL A 150 -35.35 11.16 51.54
N VAL A 151 -35.07 10.73 50.31
CA VAL A 151 -33.81 11.06 49.63
C VAL A 151 -33.66 12.57 49.42
N LYS A 152 -34.71 13.28 48.99
CA LYS A 152 -34.69 14.75 48.86
C LYS A 152 -34.44 15.46 50.19
N ALA A 153 -35.03 14.99 51.28
CA ALA A 153 -34.79 15.55 52.61
C ALA A 153 -33.35 15.29 53.08
N ALA A 154 -32.82 14.08 52.86
CA ALA A 154 -31.44 13.74 53.16
C ALA A 154 -30.45 14.56 52.32
N ASP A 155 -30.76 14.81 51.04
CA ASP A 155 -29.97 15.67 50.16
C ASP A 155 -29.94 17.12 50.66
N ALA A 156 -31.09 17.70 51.01
CA ALA A 156 -31.16 19.05 51.56
C ALA A 156 -30.37 19.21 52.89
N ALA A 157 -30.29 18.14 53.69
CA ALA A 157 -29.59 18.15 54.98
C ALA A 157 -28.09 17.86 54.87
N ALA A 158 -27.68 16.97 53.96
CA ALA A 158 -26.35 16.37 53.97
C ALA A 158 -25.68 16.25 52.57
N ASP A 159 -26.30 16.81 51.53
CA ASP A 159 -25.82 16.83 50.14
C ASP A 159 -25.46 15.44 49.61
N VAL A 160 -26.36 14.48 49.84
CA VAL A 160 -26.13 13.07 49.50
C VAL A 160 -26.02 12.88 47.98
N LEU A 161 -26.90 13.52 47.19
CA LEU A 161 -26.86 13.44 45.73
C LEU A 161 -25.62 14.17 45.18
N GLY A 162 -25.24 15.29 45.78
CA GLY A 162 -24.00 16.00 45.44
C GLY A 162 -22.73 15.17 45.67
N LYS A 163 -22.68 14.39 46.77
CA LYS A 163 -21.59 13.45 47.03
C LYS A 163 -21.56 12.28 46.04
N VAL A 164 -22.70 11.67 45.74
CA VAL A 164 -22.80 10.60 44.73
C VAL A 164 -22.37 11.12 43.37
N LYS A 165 -22.87 12.29 42.97
CA LYS A 165 -22.47 12.98 41.74
C LYS A 165 -20.96 13.19 41.68
N SER A 166 -20.36 13.69 42.75
CA SER A 166 -18.91 13.97 42.82
C SER A 166 -18.08 12.70 42.74
N ALA A 167 -18.50 11.63 43.42
CA ALA A 167 -17.82 10.33 43.38
C ALA A 167 -17.86 9.70 41.98
N VAL A 168 -19.04 9.70 41.33
CA VAL A 168 -19.19 9.19 39.95
C VAL A 168 -18.39 10.04 38.98
N ARG A 169 -18.46 11.36 39.09
CA ARG A 169 -17.67 12.28 38.25
C ARG A 169 -16.17 12.02 38.40
N GLY A 170 -15.65 11.90 39.62
CA GLY A 170 -14.24 11.63 39.86
C GLY A 170 -13.78 10.33 39.20
N LYS A 171 -14.61 9.27 39.27
CA LYS A 171 -14.31 8.00 38.59
C LYS A 171 -14.33 8.10 37.07
N LEU A 172 -15.21 8.91 36.50
CA LEU A 172 -15.25 9.18 35.06
C LEU A 172 -14.07 10.06 34.60
N GLU A 173 -13.61 11.00 35.44
CA GLU A 173 -12.43 11.83 35.16
C GLU A 173 -11.12 11.02 35.22
N GLU A 174 -11.07 10.02 36.13
CA GLU A 174 -9.97 9.05 36.23
C GLU A 174 -9.98 8.00 35.10
N PHE A 175 -11.08 7.89 34.35
CA PHE A 175 -11.20 6.90 33.29
C PHE A 175 -10.14 7.12 32.20
N SER A 176 -9.36 6.08 31.96
CA SER A 176 -8.39 6.02 30.89
C SER A 176 -8.33 4.60 30.38
N TYR A 177 -8.59 4.42 29.10
CA TYR A 177 -8.45 3.14 28.42
C TYR A 177 -7.28 3.21 27.45
N ASP A 178 -6.32 2.30 27.61
CA ASP A 178 -5.13 2.25 26.76
C ASP A 178 -5.44 1.52 25.45
N LEU A 179 -5.45 2.24 24.33
CA LEU A 179 -5.61 1.67 22.98
C LEU A 179 -4.28 1.20 22.39
N TYR A 180 -3.14 1.53 23.01
CA TYR A 180 -1.81 1.22 22.46
C TYR A 180 -1.63 -0.27 22.16
N PRO A 181 -1.99 -1.23 23.03
CA PRO A 181 -1.77 -2.65 22.75
C PRO A 181 -2.47 -3.12 21.47
N THR A 182 -3.73 -2.72 21.28
CA THR A 182 -4.52 -3.09 20.10
C THR A 182 -3.96 -2.46 18.83
N LEU A 183 -3.57 -1.18 18.89
CA LEU A 183 -3.01 -0.48 17.74
C LEU A 183 -1.59 -0.93 17.41
N ALA A 184 -0.78 -1.29 18.42
CA ALA A 184 0.55 -1.84 18.23
C ALA A 184 0.51 -3.22 17.58
N GLU A 185 -0.48 -4.06 17.91
CA GLU A 185 -0.69 -5.33 17.22
C GLU A 185 -1.07 -5.12 15.75
N ALA A 186 -2.04 -4.25 15.48
CA ALA A 186 -2.46 -3.92 14.11
C ALA A 186 -1.30 -3.35 13.29
N HIS A 187 -0.52 -2.44 13.87
CA HIS A 187 0.71 -1.91 13.29
C HIS A 187 1.74 -3.00 13.03
N GLY A 188 1.95 -3.92 13.99
CA GLY A 188 2.86 -5.04 13.84
C GLY A 188 2.52 -5.96 12.67
N ARG A 189 1.22 -6.12 12.35
CA ARG A 189 0.74 -6.84 11.15
C ARG A 189 0.97 -6.05 9.87
N LEU A 190 0.68 -4.75 9.87
CA LEU A 190 0.90 -3.86 8.71
C LEU A 190 2.37 -3.69 8.35
N ALA A 191 3.25 -3.70 9.35
CA ALA A 191 4.69 -3.61 9.18
C ALA A 191 5.33 -4.91 8.65
N GLN A 192 4.57 -6.02 8.58
CA GLN A 192 5.07 -7.24 7.93
C GLN A 192 5.18 -7.02 6.43
N PRO A 193 6.34 -7.33 5.82
CA PRO A 193 6.48 -7.30 4.37
C PRO A 193 5.49 -8.27 3.70
N ILE A 194 4.77 -7.79 2.70
CA ILE A 194 3.85 -8.57 1.88
C ILE A 194 4.67 -9.24 0.79
N GLU A 195 4.73 -10.56 0.81
CA GLU A 195 5.39 -11.34 -0.23
C GLU A 195 4.68 -11.15 -1.58
N LEU A 196 5.47 -10.75 -2.57
CA LEU A 196 5.06 -10.58 -3.96
C LEU A 196 5.73 -11.66 -4.83
N PRO A 197 4.95 -12.52 -5.50
CA PRO A 197 5.50 -13.46 -6.47
C PRO A 197 5.92 -12.68 -7.72
N LEU A 198 7.23 -12.55 -7.96
CA LEU A 198 7.80 -11.82 -9.10
C LEU A 198 8.51 -12.79 -10.07
N GLY A 199 7.80 -13.81 -10.55
CA GLY A 199 8.38 -14.88 -11.36
C GLY A 199 9.29 -15.78 -10.51
N ASP A 200 10.56 -15.92 -10.91
CA ASP A 200 11.55 -16.75 -10.21
C ASP A 200 12.19 -16.05 -8.99
N ALA A 201 11.90 -14.77 -8.76
CA ALA A 201 12.43 -13.99 -7.64
C ALA A 201 11.36 -13.73 -6.55
N SER A 202 11.79 -13.78 -5.28
CA SER A 202 10.97 -13.38 -4.13
C SER A 202 11.19 -11.90 -3.77
N GLY A 203 10.20 -11.07 -4.10
CA GLY A 203 10.15 -9.68 -3.68
C GLY A 203 9.20 -9.48 -2.50
N CYS A 204 9.39 -8.41 -1.75
CA CYS A 204 8.43 -7.99 -0.73
C CYS A 204 8.07 -6.52 -0.86
N ALA A 205 6.79 -6.22 -0.68
CA ALA A 205 6.30 -4.86 -0.47
C ALA A 205 6.24 -4.58 1.03
N ALA A 206 6.83 -3.49 1.48
CA ALA A 206 6.73 -3.01 2.85
C ALA A 206 5.93 -1.71 2.90
N LEU A 207 5.10 -1.56 3.93
CA LEU A 207 4.37 -0.34 4.22
C LEU A 207 4.89 0.21 5.56
N GLU A 208 5.85 1.12 5.50
CA GLU A 208 6.35 1.77 6.72
C GLU A 208 5.34 2.83 7.17
N VAL A 209 4.85 2.73 8.40
CA VAL A 209 3.95 3.74 8.98
C VAL A 209 4.79 4.88 9.56
N VAL A 210 4.73 6.05 8.92
CA VAL A 210 5.50 7.23 9.33
C VAL A 210 4.74 8.12 10.31
N SER A 211 3.41 8.09 10.28
CA SER A 211 2.55 8.86 11.18
C SER A 211 1.15 8.22 11.29
N VAL A 212 0.48 8.46 12.41
CA VAL A 212 -0.93 8.10 12.62
C VAL A 212 -1.68 9.38 12.92
N GLU A 213 -2.70 9.68 12.13
CA GLU A 213 -3.52 10.88 12.24
C GLU A 213 -4.96 10.49 12.63
N ALA A 214 -5.59 11.28 13.49
CA ALA A 214 -7.01 11.16 13.84
C ALA A 214 -7.74 12.43 13.46
N GLY A 215 -8.82 12.28 12.69
CA GLY A 215 -9.73 13.36 12.37
C GLY A 215 -10.71 13.68 13.52
N PRO A 216 -11.54 14.73 13.33
CA PRO A 216 -12.61 15.07 14.24
C PRO A 216 -13.57 13.89 14.46
N THR A 217 -14.08 13.76 15.67
CA THR A 217 -15.14 12.79 15.97
C THR A 217 -16.50 13.41 15.69
N VAL A 218 -17.33 12.70 14.93
CA VAL A 218 -18.71 13.09 14.62
C VAL A 218 -19.66 12.22 15.45
N LEU A 219 -20.63 12.87 16.11
CA LEU A 219 -21.60 12.20 16.97
C LEU A 219 -23.02 12.46 16.45
N ALA A 220 -23.49 11.59 15.55
CA ALA A 220 -24.75 11.75 14.82
C ALA A 220 -25.56 10.45 14.77
N GLY A 221 -26.11 10.02 15.91
CA GLY A 221 -26.80 8.71 16.04
C GLY A 221 -25.84 7.52 16.20
N GLY A 222 -24.55 7.81 16.25
CA GLY A 222 -23.44 6.90 16.47
C GLY A 222 -22.16 7.69 16.72
N PHE A 223 -21.06 6.96 16.86
CA PHE A 223 -19.70 7.49 16.90
C PHE A 223 -19.04 7.25 15.55
N GLU A 224 -18.67 8.34 14.89
CA GLU A 224 -17.94 8.31 13.62
C GLU A 224 -16.57 8.96 13.81
N LYS A 225 -15.52 8.32 13.28
CA LYS A 225 -14.16 8.82 13.35
C LYS A 225 -13.35 8.40 12.14
N ASP A 226 -12.66 9.36 11.54
CA ASP A 226 -11.66 9.07 10.52
C ASP A 226 -10.29 8.89 11.18
N LEU A 227 -9.61 7.82 10.79
CA LEU A 227 -8.21 7.55 11.15
C LEU A 227 -7.40 7.47 9.87
N ALA A 228 -6.21 8.05 9.86
CA ALA A 228 -5.29 7.93 8.73
C ALA A 228 -3.95 7.36 9.16
N LEU A 229 -3.45 6.41 8.39
CA LEU A 229 -2.07 5.95 8.46
C LEU A 229 -1.30 6.63 7.34
N VAL A 230 -0.29 7.41 7.68
CA VAL A 230 0.63 7.95 6.70
C VAL A 230 1.69 6.89 6.46
N VAL A 231 1.77 6.37 5.23
CA VAL A 231 2.62 5.24 4.88
C VAL A 231 3.66 5.61 3.82
N ALA A 232 4.87 5.12 3.98
CA ALA A 232 5.94 5.15 3.00
C ALA A 232 6.09 3.74 2.39
N PRO A 233 5.46 3.48 1.23
CA PRO A 233 5.56 2.17 0.59
C PRO A 233 6.93 1.97 -0.06
N SER A 234 7.43 0.75 -0.03
CA SER A 234 8.64 0.35 -0.75
C SER A 234 8.56 -1.10 -1.22
N VAL A 235 9.32 -1.43 -2.27
CA VAL A 235 9.50 -2.82 -2.73
C VAL A 235 10.98 -3.15 -2.71
N THR A 236 11.32 -4.28 -2.09
CA THR A 236 12.69 -4.78 -1.99
C THR A 236 12.82 -6.16 -2.64
N ILE A 237 13.88 -6.33 -3.43
CA ILE A 237 14.27 -7.61 -4.04
C ILE A 237 15.78 -7.80 -3.77
N PRO A 238 16.21 -8.83 -3.03
CA PRO A 238 15.37 -9.85 -2.38
C PRO A 238 14.55 -9.26 -1.23
N CYS A 239 13.51 -9.99 -0.79
CA CYS A 239 12.72 -9.65 0.37
C CYS A 239 13.61 -9.41 1.61
N GLN A 240 13.41 -8.27 2.28
CA GLN A 240 14.05 -7.98 3.56
C GLN A 240 13.20 -8.50 4.73
N PRO A 241 13.83 -8.96 5.82
CA PRO A 241 13.08 -9.36 7.01
C PRO A 241 12.35 -8.15 7.61
N PRO A 242 11.24 -8.37 8.33
CA PRO A 242 10.49 -7.31 9.00
C PRO A 242 11.41 -6.52 9.93
N ASN A 243 11.22 -5.21 10.06
CA ASN A 243 11.96 -4.41 11.04
C ASN A 243 11.35 -4.62 12.43
N PRO A 244 11.98 -5.40 13.34
CA PRO A 244 11.41 -5.71 14.65
C PRO A 244 11.39 -4.49 15.59
N GLY A 245 12.08 -3.40 15.23
CA GLY A 245 12.17 -2.17 16.02
C GLY A 245 11.21 -1.06 15.58
N ALA A 246 10.35 -1.29 14.58
CA ALA A 246 9.39 -0.29 14.12
C ALA A 246 8.37 0.00 15.24
N LYS A 247 8.47 1.19 15.85
CA LYS A 247 7.55 1.66 16.88
C LYS A 247 6.35 2.32 16.24
N LEU A 248 5.18 2.10 16.83
CA LEU A 248 3.97 2.85 16.48
C LEU A 248 4.23 4.35 16.73
N PRO A 249 4.14 5.23 15.72
CA PRO A 249 4.30 6.67 15.90
C PRO A 249 3.26 7.22 16.88
N PRO A 250 3.45 8.38 17.54
CA PRO A 250 2.40 8.99 18.35
C PRO A 250 1.20 9.42 17.49
N LEU A 251 0.01 9.42 18.07
CA LEU A 251 -1.21 9.86 17.39
C LEU A 251 -1.23 11.39 17.26
N ALA A 252 -1.43 11.89 16.04
CA ALA A 252 -1.62 13.31 15.76
C ALA A 252 -3.13 13.60 15.54
N ASN A 253 -3.73 14.44 16.39
CA ASN A 253 -5.07 14.94 16.13
C ASN A 253 -4.99 16.07 15.10
N VAL A 254 -5.65 15.90 13.95
CA VAL A 254 -5.66 16.86 12.84
C VAL A 254 -7.03 17.48 12.67
N ALA A 255 -7.09 18.72 12.18
CA ALA A 255 -8.34 19.45 12.04
C ALA A 255 -9.29 18.81 11.02
N THR A 256 -8.75 18.17 9.97
CA THR A 256 -9.53 17.53 8.91
C THR A 256 -8.78 16.34 8.35
N LEU A 257 -9.49 15.23 8.14
CA LEU A 257 -9.11 14.16 7.22
C LEU A 257 -10.13 14.14 6.09
N GLN A 258 -9.68 13.86 4.86
CA GLN A 258 -10.59 13.69 3.73
C GLN A 258 -11.08 12.24 3.73
N PRO A 259 -12.35 11.97 4.01
CA PRO A 259 -12.89 10.61 3.97
C PRO A 259 -13.02 10.14 2.51
N GLY A 260 -13.10 8.82 2.33
CA GLY A 260 -13.33 8.18 1.04
C GLY A 260 -12.09 7.49 0.48
N PRO A 261 -12.04 7.29 -0.86
CA PRO A 261 -10.94 6.59 -1.49
C PRO A 261 -9.61 7.31 -1.29
N PHE A 262 -8.56 6.53 -1.09
CA PHE A 262 -7.18 6.99 -0.99
C PHE A 262 -6.30 6.34 -2.06
N SER A 263 -5.17 6.98 -2.34
CA SER A 263 -4.18 6.49 -3.30
C SER A 263 -2.86 6.21 -2.61
N VAL A 264 -2.29 5.03 -2.85
CA VAL A 264 -0.94 4.65 -2.41
C VAL A 264 -0.05 4.50 -3.65
N THR A 265 1.07 5.21 -3.68
CA THR A 265 2.03 5.12 -4.80
C THR A 265 3.28 4.39 -4.38
N VAL A 266 3.47 3.19 -4.92
CA VAL A 266 4.57 2.29 -4.59
C VAL A 266 5.70 2.43 -5.63
N PRO A 267 6.91 2.80 -5.22
CA PRO A 267 8.07 2.78 -6.10
C PRO A 267 8.63 1.36 -6.22
N ILE A 268 8.72 0.85 -7.44
CA ILE A 268 9.33 -0.44 -7.77
C ILE A 268 10.62 -0.18 -8.55
N VAL A 269 11.71 -0.81 -8.10
CA VAL A 269 12.99 -0.78 -8.80
C VAL A 269 13.15 -2.07 -9.61
N ALA A 270 13.27 -1.94 -10.92
CA ALA A 270 13.55 -3.04 -11.84
C ALA A 270 14.99 -2.89 -12.37
N LYS A 271 15.88 -3.82 -12.04
CA LYS A 271 17.26 -3.75 -12.53
C LYS A 271 17.33 -4.16 -14.00
N TYR A 272 18.30 -3.61 -14.73
CA TYR A 272 18.41 -3.89 -16.15
C TYR A 272 18.78 -5.36 -16.46
N ASP A 273 19.51 -6.04 -15.57
CA ASP A 273 19.82 -7.45 -15.72
C ASP A 273 18.58 -8.35 -15.54
N GLU A 274 17.66 -7.96 -14.65
CA GLU A 274 16.37 -8.65 -14.46
C GLU A 274 15.46 -8.48 -15.69
N LEU A 275 15.40 -7.26 -16.23
CA LEU A 275 14.66 -6.98 -17.47
C LEU A 275 15.24 -7.75 -18.66
N ALA A 276 16.57 -7.82 -18.79
CA ALA A 276 17.23 -8.60 -19.83
C ALA A 276 16.97 -10.10 -19.72
N LYS A 277 16.93 -10.66 -18.49
CA LYS A 277 16.54 -12.06 -18.25
C LYS A 277 15.10 -12.33 -18.66
N ALA A 278 14.19 -11.42 -18.33
CA ALA A 278 12.78 -11.54 -18.72
C ALA A 278 12.62 -11.53 -20.26
N MET A 279 13.38 -10.69 -20.97
CA MET A 279 13.44 -10.73 -22.44
C MET A 279 13.97 -12.07 -22.97
N GLY A 280 14.99 -12.63 -22.31
CA GLY A 280 15.59 -13.91 -22.66
C GLY A 280 14.58 -15.07 -22.71
N LEU A 281 13.45 -14.99 -22.00
CA LEU A 281 12.38 -15.99 -22.04
C LEU A 281 11.68 -16.08 -23.41
N VAL A 282 11.77 -15.02 -24.23
CA VAL A 282 11.25 -14.99 -25.61
C VAL A 282 12.23 -15.68 -26.58
N PHE A 283 13.48 -15.90 -26.17
CA PHE A 283 14.51 -16.52 -26.99
C PHE A 283 14.46 -18.04 -26.82
N THR A 284 14.35 -18.78 -27.93
CA THR A 284 14.43 -20.24 -27.93
C THR A 284 15.90 -20.65 -27.92
N ASP A 285 16.34 -21.38 -26.90
CA ASP A 285 17.75 -21.74 -26.68
C ASP A 285 18.70 -20.52 -26.67
N GLY A 286 18.22 -19.39 -26.14
CA GLY A 286 18.98 -18.13 -26.12
C GLY A 286 19.06 -17.40 -27.47
N LYS A 287 18.34 -17.89 -28.49
CA LYS A 287 18.26 -17.30 -29.83
C LYS A 287 16.85 -16.85 -30.18
N PHE A 288 16.73 -15.68 -30.78
CA PHE A 288 15.49 -15.13 -31.30
C PHE A 288 15.53 -15.14 -32.82
N PHE A 289 14.75 -16.05 -33.41
CA PHE A 289 14.60 -16.18 -34.86
C PHE A 289 13.45 -15.31 -35.34
N PHE A 290 13.77 -14.33 -36.18
CA PHE A 290 12.86 -13.23 -36.47
C PHE A 290 12.41 -13.19 -37.95
N SER A 291 13.09 -13.92 -38.83
CA SER A 291 12.73 -13.97 -40.25
C SER A 291 12.39 -15.40 -40.69
N LYS A 292 11.20 -15.58 -41.29
CA LYS A 292 10.86 -16.82 -42.00
C LYS A 292 11.62 -16.97 -43.32
N GLU A 293 12.01 -15.85 -43.92
CA GLU A 293 12.76 -15.80 -45.18
C GLU A 293 14.25 -16.11 -44.95
N HIS A 294 14.77 -15.81 -43.76
CA HIS A 294 16.14 -16.09 -43.34
C HIS A 294 16.17 -16.85 -42.00
N PRO A 295 15.84 -18.15 -42.01
CA PRO A 295 15.68 -18.94 -40.78
C PRO A 295 17.00 -19.21 -40.04
N LYS A 296 18.15 -19.00 -40.72
CA LYS A 296 19.48 -19.14 -40.11
C LYS A 296 19.95 -17.87 -39.42
N LEU A 297 19.22 -16.77 -39.55
CA LEU A 297 19.54 -15.48 -38.95
C LEU A 297 18.81 -15.36 -37.61
N TYR A 298 19.55 -14.99 -36.58
CA TYR A 298 19.02 -14.88 -35.23
C TYR A 298 19.67 -13.74 -34.46
N MET A 299 18.98 -13.32 -33.41
CA MET A 299 19.51 -12.41 -32.40
C MET A 299 19.74 -13.17 -31.10
N GLU A 300 20.75 -12.81 -30.34
CA GLU A 300 21.06 -13.40 -29.05
C GLU A 300 21.62 -12.34 -28.08
N LYS A 301 21.77 -12.73 -26.81
CA LYS A 301 22.41 -11.94 -25.74
C LYS A 301 21.81 -10.52 -25.58
N PRO A 302 20.52 -10.40 -25.23
CA PRO A 302 19.94 -9.09 -24.93
C PRO A 302 20.65 -8.45 -23.74
N GLU A 303 21.09 -7.21 -23.92
CA GLU A 303 21.63 -6.36 -22.86
C GLU A 303 20.87 -5.03 -22.86
N ILE A 304 20.42 -4.61 -21.68
CA ILE A 304 19.70 -3.35 -21.47
C ILE A 304 20.57 -2.43 -20.61
N TYR A 305 20.62 -1.14 -20.95
CA TYR A 305 21.24 -0.13 -20.10
C TYR A 305 20.64 1.26 -20.39
N ALA A 306 20.93 2.23 -19.51
CA ALA A 306 20.48 3.60 -19.66
C ALA A 306 21.43 4.47 -20.49
N ALA A 307 20.86 5.34 -21.31
CA ALA A 307 21.54 6.49 -21.88
C ALA A 307 20.66 7.73 -21.68
N LYS A 308 20.95 8.51 -20.63
CA LYS A 308 20.13 9.62 -20.14
C LYS A 308 18.73 9.12 -19.73
N ASP A 309 17.69 9.66 -20.34
CA ASP A 309 16.28 9.31 -20.17
C ASP A 309 15.83 8.16 -21.10
N GLN A 310 16.73 7.64 -21.93
CA GLN A 310 16.45 6.56 -22.87
C GLN A 310 16.98 5.22 -22.38
N LEU A 311 16.26 4.16 -22.75
CA LEU A 311 16.70 2.79 -22.62
C LEU A 311 17.39 2.36 -23.92
N VAL A 312 18.59 1.80 -23.78
CA VAL A 312 19.35 1.22 -24.89
C VAL A 312 19.26 -0.30 -24.81
N LEU A 313 18.73 -0.90 -25.87
CA LEU A 313 18.74 -2.33 -26.10
C LEU A 313 19.90 -2.67 -27.04
N LYS A 314 20.82 -3.50 -26.55
CA LYS A 314 21.85 -4.14 -27.35
C LYS A 314 21.43 -5.58 -27.64
N LEU A 315 21.50 -5.97 -28.91
CA LEU A 315 21.33 -7.35 -29.36
C LEU A 315 22.52 -7.74 -30.21
N HIS A 316 23.00 -8.97 -30.06
CA HIS A 316 23.98 -9.53 -30.98
C HIS A 316 23.26 -10.23 -32.12
N ILE A 317 23.55 -9.85 -33.37
CA ILE A 317 23.01 -10.50 -34.56
C ILE A 317 24.05 -11.46 -35.13
N ALA A 318 23.64 -12.70 -35.36
CA ALA A 318 24.49 -13.73 -35.93
C ALA A 318 23.70 -14.64 -36.88
N GLY A 319 24.39 -15.19 -37.88
CA GLY A 319 23.84 -16.22 -38.75
C GLY A 319 24.03 -15.94 -40.23
N HIS A 320 23.38 -16.75 -41.07
CA HIS A 320 23.57 -16.69 -42.52
C HIS A 320 22.33 -16.13 -43.21
N VAL A 321 22.54 -15.23 -44.17
CA VAL A 321 21.50 -14.69 -45.02
C VAL A 321 21.67 -15.26 -46.42
N ASP A 322 20.65 -15.98 -46.89
CA ASP A 322 20.57 -16.52 -48.24
C ASP A 322 19.65 -15.61 -49.08
N ASN A 323 20.16 -15.06 -50.19
CA ASN A 323 19.40 -14.32 -51.23
C ASN A 323 18.96 -12.87 -50.85
N PRO A 324 19.29 -11.82 -51.63
CA PRO A 324 20.00 -11.78 -52.92
C PRO A 324 21.53 -11.89 -52.82
N VAL A 325 22.11 -11.83 -51.62
CA VAL A 325 23.55 -12.00 -51.40
C VAL A 325 23.75 -13.01 -50.27
N SER A 326 24.51 -14.07 -50.53
CA SER A 326 24.89 -15.05 -49.51
C SER A 326 26.02 -14.48 -48.67
N MET A 327 25.75 -14.25 -47.38
CA MET A 327 26.74 -13.74 -46.44
C MET A 327 26.46 -14.20 -45.01
N ASP A 328 27.55 -14.40 -44.26
CA ASP A 328 27.48 -14.53 -42.80
C ASP A 328 27.43 -13.14 -42.17
N LEU A 329 26.51 -12.96 -41.23
CA LEU A 329 26.37 -11.77 -40.41
C LEU A 329 26.86 -12.07 -39.00
N ASP A 330 27.66 -11.15 -38.47
CA ASP A 330 28.09 -11.12 -37.07
C ASP A 330 28.26 -9.64 -36.68
N GLY A 331 27.56 -9.20 -35.64
CA GLY A 331 27.63 -7.81 -35.20
C GLY A 331 26.70 -7.48 -34.04
N ASP A 332 26.82 -6.24 -33.56
CA ASP A 332 25.98 -5.72 -32.49
C ASP A 332 24.98 -4.70 -33.06
N LEU A 333 23.71 -4.81 -32.64
CA LEU A 333 22.66 -3.87 -32.95
C LEU A 333 22.33 -3.06 -31.69
N PHE A 334 22.31 -1.74 -31.81
CA PHE A 334 21.86 -0.86 -30.74
C PHE A 334 20.55 -0.19 -31.14
N MET A 335 19.57 -0.26 -30.25
CA MET A 335 18.29 0.43 -30.38
C MET A 335 18.05 1.28 -29.13
N THR A 336 17.52 2.48 -29.32
CA THR A 336 17.22 3.43 -28.23
C THR A 336 15.76 3.84 -28.28
N GLY A 337 15.14 4.02 -27.13
CA GLY A 337 13.79 4.58 -27.02
C GLY A 337 13.41 4.90 -25.59
N HIS A 338 12.21 5.44 -25.39
CA HIS A 338 11.70 5.81 -24.08
C HIS A 338 10.66 4.79 -23.60
N PRO A 339 10.83 4.21 -22.41
CA PRO A 339 9.80 3.37 -21.82
C PRO A 339 8.56 4.20 -21.48
N THR A 340 7.40 3.72 -21.90
CA THR A 340 6.10 4.30 -21.61
C THR A 340 5.13 3.21 -21.18
N VAL A 341 4.09 3.59 -20.44
CA VAL A 341 3.02 2.67 -20.05
C VAL A 341 1.79 3.01 -20.86
N VAL A 342 1.23 1.99 -21.51
CA VAL A 342 -0.05 2.08 -22.22
C VAL A 342 -0.89 0.90 -21.75
N ASP A 343 -2.04 1.16 -21.12
CA ASP A 343 -2.98 0.13 -20.65
C ASP A 343 -2.36 -0.96 -19.74
N ASN A 344 -1.48 -0.56 -18.80
CA ASN A 344 -0.70 -1.47 -17.92
C ASN A 344 0.32 -2.36 -18.65
N GLU A 345 0.62 -2.06 -19.91
CA GLU A 345 1.72 -2.65 -20.64
C GLU A 345 2.90 -1.68 -20.66
N LEU A 346 4.07 -2.16 -20.24
CA LEU A 346 5.31 -1.43 -20.43
C LEU A 346 5.78 -1.64 -21.87
N ARG A 347 5.96 -0.54 -22.61
CA ARG A 347 6.34 -0.55 -24.03
C ARG A 347 7.36 0.54 -24.34
N ILE A 348 8.12 0.35 -25.41
CA ILE A 348 9.07 1.35 -25.95
C ILE A 348 8.62 1.71 -27.38
N PRO A 349 7.58 2.55 -27.54
CA PRO A 349 6.91 2.75 -28.82
C PRO A 349 7.80 3.43 -29.87
N ASP A 350 8.77 4.23 -29.43
CA ASP A 350 9.71 4.98 -30.24
C ASP A 350 11.08 4.28 -30.34
N LEU A 351 11.15 2.98 -30.02
CA LEU A 351 12.38 2.21 -30.16
C LEU A 351 12.87 2.29 -31.61
N GLU A 352 14.06 2.84 -31.81
CA GLU A 352 14.70 2.97 -33.11
C GLU A 352 16.16 2.52 -33.08
N PRO A 353 16.68 1.92 -34.17
CA PRO A 353 18.10 1.65 -34.27
C PRO A 353 18.91 2.95 -34.26
N THR A 354 20.11 2.93 -33.66
CA THR A 354 21.03 4.07 -33.67
C THR A 354 21.46 4.43 -35.10
N ILE A 355 22.05 5.62 -35.32
CA ILE A 355 22.46 6.07 -36.66
C ILE A 355 23.46 5.08 -37.30
N GLU A 356 24.36 4.54 -36.49
CA GLU A 356 25.39 3.58 -36.91
C GLU A 356 24.75 2.21 -37.20
N THR A 357 23.81 1.78 -36.37
CA THR A 357 23.03 0.55 -36.60
C THR A 357 22.16 0.68 -37.85
N LYS A 358 21.52 1.83 -38.07
CA LYS A 358 20.78 2.15 -39.30
C LYS A 358 21.71 2.05 -40.50
N SER A 359 22.90 2.64 -40.44
CA SER A 359 23.88 2.60 -41.54
C SER A 359 24.32 1.16 -41.88
N PHE A 360 24.51 0.32 -40.87
CA PHE A 360 24.76 -1.11 -41.04
C PHE A 360 23.56 -1.83 -41.69
N LEU A 361 22.35 -1.65 -41.16
CA LEU A 361 21.14 -2.24 -41.73
C LEU A 361 20.83 -1.69 -43.15
N PHE A 362 21.18 -0.44 -43.46
CA PHE A 362 21.08 0.15 -44.79
C PHE A 362 22.03 -0.52 -45.77
N ALA A 363 23.25 -0.87 -45.37
CA ALA A 363 24.16 -1.67 -46.19
C ALA A 363 23.58 -3.09 -46.45
N LEU A 364 22.78 -3.60 -45.51
CA LEU A 364 22.07 -4.88 -45.61
C LEU A 364 20.68 -4.80 -46.27
N LYS A 365 20.24 -3.61 -46.70
CA LYS A 365 18.88 -3.31 -47.19
C LYS A 365 18.45 -4.13 -48.42
N ALA A 366 19.40 -4.79 -49.09
CA ALA A 366 19.09 -5.72 -50.17
C ALA A 366 18.50 -7.06 -49.67
N SER A 367 18.71 -7.43 -48.40
CA SER A 367 18.29 -8.73 -47.84
C SER A 367 17.45 -8.65 -46.56
N MET A 368 17.44 -7.52 -45.84
CA MET A 368 16.76 -7.45 -44.53
C MET A 368 15.80 -6.25 -44.42
N ASP A 369 14.56 -6.55 -44.03
CA ASP A 369 13.55 -5.55 -43.72
C ASP A 369 13.78 -4.99 -42.31
N ALA A 370 14.56 -3.91 -42.23
CA ALA A 370 14.93 -3.25 -40.98
C ALA A 370 13.70 -2.84 -40.12
N ASP A 371 12.57 -2.56 -40.77
CA ASP A 371 11.32 -2.23 -40.10
C ASP A 371 10.74 -3.47 -39.36
N LYS A 372 10.83 -4.68 -39.95
CA LYS A 372 10.42 -5.92 -39.27
C LYS A 372 11.24 -6.19 -38.01
N ILE A 373 12.56 -5.98 -38.05
CA ILE A 373 13.44 -6.18 -36.88
C ILE A 373 13.07 -5.22 -35.75
N ARG A 374 12.86 -3.95 -36.09
CA ARG A 374 12.41 -2.93 -35.13
C ARG A 374 11.08 -3.33 -34.51
N ASP A 375 10.09 -3.68 -35.34
CA ASP A 375 8.74 -3.98 -34.86
C ASP A 375 8.71 -5.25 -34.02
N GLN A 376 9.49 -6.27 -34.36
CA GLN A 376 9.65 -7.48 -33.56
C GLN A 376 10.40 -7.21 -32.24
N ALA A 377 11.42 -6.35 -32.25
CA ALA A 377 12.08 -5.93 -31.02
C ALA A 377 11.13 -5.15 -30.09
N ARG A 378 10.28 -4.29 -30.66
CA ARG A 378 9.21 -3.59 -29.92
C ARG A 378 8.20 -4.57 -29.31
N ASP A 379 7.79 -5.58 -30.07
CA ASP A 379 6.86 -6.61 -29.59
C ASP A 379 7.49 -7.50 -28.52
N ALA A 380 8.78 -7.85 -28.64
CA ALA A 380 9.50 -8.63 -27.63
C ALA A 380 9.77 -7.85 -26.34
N LEU A 381 9.85 -6.52 -26.41
CA LEU A 381 10.00 -5.61 -25.26
C LEU A 381 8.68 -5.26 -24.57
N LYS A 382 7.54 -5.72 -25.11
CA LYS A 382 6.24 -5.53 -24.48
C LYS A 382 6.15 -6.42 -23.25
N LEU A 383 6.04 -5.81 -22.08
CA LEU A 383 5.79 -6.51 -20.82
C LEU A 383 4.36 -6.22 -20.36
N ASP A 384 3.51 -7.25 -20.39
CA ASP A 384 2.17 -7.19 -19.78
C ASP A 384 2.31 -7.34 -18.26
N ILE A 385 1.95 -6.27 -17.54
CA ILE A 385 1.97 -6.22 -16.08
C ILE A 385 0.53 -6.39 -15.54
N GLY A 386 -0.49 -6.32 -16.39
CA GLY A 386 -1.90 -6.32 -16.02
C GLY A 386 -2.33 -7.58 -15.27
N GLU A 387 -1.93 -8.77 -15.75
CA GLU A 387 -2.26 -10.04 -15.07
C GLU A 387 -1.64 -10.12 -13.68
N ARG A 388 -0.39 -9.65 -13.53
CA ARG A 388 0.32 -9.63 -12.24
C ARG A 388 -0.34 -8.66 -11.27
N LEU A 389 -0.71 -7.46 -11.73
CA LEU A 389 -1.42 -6.48 -10.91
C LEU A 389 -2.81 -6.96 -10.51
N LYS A 390 -3.49 -7.73 -11.37
CA LYS A 390 -4.78 -8.34 -11.06
C LYS A 390 -4.66 -9.33 -9.89
N ALA A 391 -3.66 -10.22 -9.92
CA ALA A 391 -3.42 -11.15 -8.82
C ALA A 391 -3.12 -10.43 -7.49
N VAL A 392 -2.32 -9.36 -7.53
CA VAL A 392 -2.04 -8.52 -6.36
C VAL A 392 -3.31 -7.84 -5.85
N ARG A 393 -4.13 -7.25 -6.73
CA ARG A 393 -5.41 -6.62 -6.36
C ARG A 393 -6.34 -7.60 -5.67
N ASP A 394 -6.48 -8.80 -6.22
CA ASP A 394 -7.40 -9.81 -5.71
C ASP A 394 -6.95 -10.28 -4.31
N LYS A 395 -5.65 -10.51 -4.10
CA LYS A 395 -5.05 -10.85 -2.78
C LYS A 395 -5.21 -9.73 -1.75
N LEU A 396 -4.91 -8.48 -2.12
CA LEU A 396 -5.07 -7.34 -1.20
C LEU A 396 -6.53 -7.11 -0.80
N SER A 397 -7.48 -7.35 -1.71
CA SER A 397 -8.90 -7.18 -1.41
C SER A 397 -9.44 -8.26 -0.46
N SER A 398 -8.92 -9.49 -0.54
CA SER A 398 -9.33 -10.58 0.37
C SER A 398 -8.73 -10.45 1.77
N ASP A 399 -7.46 -10.08 1.86
CA ASP A 399 -6.68 -10.23 3.10
C ASP A 399 -6.93 -9.09 4.10
N ILE A 400 -7.38 -7.92 3.63
CA ILE A 400 -7.57 -6.72 4.45
C ILE A 400 -8.98 -6.66 5.06
N SER A 401 -9.97 -7.30 4.44
CA SER A 401 -11.34 -7.33 4.96
C SER A 401 -11.52 -8.46 5.98
N PHE A 402 -11.97 -8.14 7.19
CA PHE A 402 -12.25 -9.14 8.22
C PHE A 402 -13.44 -8.75 9.09
N ALA A 403 -14.08 -9.76 9.68
CA ALA A 403 -15.15 -9.58 10.65
C ALA A 403 -14.76 -10.25 11.98
N SER A 404 -14.95 -9.53 13.07
CA SER A 404 -15.00 -10.08 14.42
C SER A 404 -16.44 -9.98 14.92
N GLY A 405 -16.82 -10.78 15.93
CA GLY A 405 -18.19 -10.77 16.46
C GLY A 405 -18.68 -9.40 16.96
N GLN A 406 -17.77 -8.43 17.11
CA GLN A 406 -18.07 -7.07 17.55
C GLN A 406 -18.11 -6.05 16.39
N GLY A 407 -17.56 -6.33 15.22
CA GLY A 407 -17.56 -5.41 14.06
C GLY A 407 -16.75 -5.94 12.88
N CYS A 408 -16.72 -5.21 11.76
CA CYS A 408 -15.94 -5.62 10.59
C CYS A 408 -15.22 -4.46 9.94
N MET A 409 -14.04 -4.78 9.42
CA MET A 409 -13.30 -3.96 8.48
C MET A 409 -13.65 -4.42 7.06
N LYS A 410 -14.12 -3.47 6.23
CA LYS A 410 -14.30 -3.64 4.80
C LYS A 410 -13.27 -2.79 4.08
N ALA A 411 -12.40 -3.42 3.30
CA ALA A 411 -11.45 -2.75 2.44
C ALA A 411 -11.64 -3.23 1.00
N GLN A 412 -11.55 -2.30 0.06
CA GLN A 412 -11.74 -2.59 -1.36
C GLN A 412 -10.66 -1.89 -2.17
N VAL A 413 -9.93 -2.66 -2.98
CA VAL A 413 -9.03 -2.10 -3.98
C VAL A 413 -9.83 -1.84 -5.26
N HIS A 414 -9.93 -0.58 -5.66
CA HIS A 414 -10.69 -0.17 -6.84
C HIS A 414 -9.86 -0.29 -8.12
N LYS A 415 -8.61 0.18 -8.08
CA LYS A 415 -7.73 0.24 -9.25
C LYS A 415 -6.28 0.05 -8.82
N ILE A 416 -5.53 -0.73 -9.59
CA ILE A 416 -4.07 -0.75 -9.54
C ILE A 416 -3.59 -0.48 -10.96
N GLU A 417 -2.71 0.50 -11.12
CA GLU A 417 -2.13 0.82 -12.43
C GLU A 417 -0.69 1.29 -12.30
N VAL A 418 0.07 1.13 -13.37
CA VAL A 418 1.40 1.75 -13.47
C VAL A 418 1.22 3.21 -13.88
N SER A 419 1.60 4.14 -13.00
CA SER A 419 1.37 5.58 -13.21
C SER A 419 2.49 6.26 -13.98
N SER A 420 3.74 5.82 -13.81
CA SER A 420 4.90 6.38 -14.51
C SER A 420 6.11 5.45 -14.46
N VAL A 421 7.03 5.65 -15.41
CA VAL A 421 8.27 4.87 -15.54
C VAL A 421 9.42 5.83 -15.85
N HIS A 422 10.55 5.62 -15.17
CA HIS A 422 11.73 6.47 -15.28
C HIS A 422 12.99 5.64 -15.41
N VAL A 423 13.86 6.02 -16.35
CA VAL A 423 15.15 5.39 -16.59
C VAL A 423 16.20 6.02 -15.67
N HIS A 424 16.91 5.21 -14.88
CA HIS A 424 18.08 5.63 -14.11
C HIS A 424 19.34 4.92 -14.60
N GLY A 425 20.52 5.37 -14.17
CA GLY A 425 21.80 4.82 -14.66
C GLY A 425 21.95 3.29 -14.53
N THR A 426 21.42 2.69 -13.47
CA THR A 426 21.59 1.25 -13.18
C THR A 426 20.29 0.45 -13.06
N TYR A 427 19.14 1.12 -13.10
CA TYR A 427 17.82 0.50 -12.96
C TYR A 427 16.74 1.36 -13.62
N MET A 428 15.57 0.78 -13.82
CA MET A 428 14.36 1.48 -14.19
C MET A 428 13.42 1.56 -12.98
N ARG A 429 12.88 2.74 -12.70
CA ARG A 429 11.92 2.96 -11.63
C ARG A 429 10.51 2.95 -12.21
N VAL A 430 9.64 2.16 -11.62
CA VAL A 430 8.24 1.99 -12.03
C VAL A 430 7.37 2.39 -10.85
N TYR A 431 6.50 3.37 -11.03
CA TYR A 431 5.54 3.76 -10.00
C TYR A 431 4.21 3.06 -10.23
N VAL A 432 3.73 2.36 -9.20
CA VAL A 432 2.42 1.70 -9.22
C VAL A 432 1.51 2.43 -8.25
N THR A 433 0.38 2.93 -8.75
CA THR A 433 -0.62 3.62 -7.94
C THR A 433 -1.80 2.69 -7.68
N THR A 434 -2.14 2.53 -6.41
CA THR A 434 -3.27 1.74 -5.93
C THR A 434 -4.32 2.68 -5.33
N ASN A 435 -5.53 2.66 -5.90
CA ASN A 435 -6.69 3.35 -5.35
C ASN A 435 -7.54 2.35 -4.56
N ALA A 436 -7.81 2.67 -3.30
CA ALA A 436 -8.57 1.81 -2.41
C ALA A 436 -9.45 2.61 -1.45
N SER A 437 -10.40 1.95 -0.82
CA SER A 437 -11.18 2.49 0.30
C SER A 437 -11.18 1.50 1.45
N ALA A 438 -11.27 2.01 2.67
CA ALA A 438 -11.33 1.20 3.88
C ALA A 438 -12.31 1.81 4.88
N SER A 439 -13.08 0.95 5.54
CA SER A 439 -14.07 1.35 6.53
C SER A 439 -14.24 0.28 7.60
N VAL A 440 -14.56 0.70 8.82
CA VAL A 440 -14.82 -0.15 9.97
C VAL A 440 -16.24 0.13 10.45
N TYR A 441 -17.03 -0.93 10.66
CA TYR A 441 -18.41 -0.82 11.12
C TYR A 441 -18.68 -1.66 12.36
N MET A 442 -19.44 -1.10 13.28
CA MET A 442 -19.97 -1.78 14.46
C MET A 442 -21.46 -1.39 14.63
N PRO A 443 -22.42 -2.32 14.47
CA PRO A 443 -22.23 -3.71 14.04
C PRO A 443 -21.90 -3.79 12.54
N CYS A 444 -21.61 -4.99 12.05
CA CYS A 444 -21.47 -5.21 10.62
C CYS A 444 -22.77 -4.93 9.85
N PRO A 445 -22.71 -4.17 8.74
CA PRO A 445 -23.85 -3.92 7.86
C PRO A 445 -24.02 -5.02 6.81
#